data_AF-A0A6A4BAV5-F1
#
_entry.id   AF-A0A6A4BAV5-F1
#
_cell.length_a   1.000
_cell.length_b   1.000
_cell.length_c   1.000
_cell.angle_alpha   90.00
_cell.angle_beta   90.00
_cell.angle_gamma   90.00
#
_symmetry.space_group_name_H-M   'P 1'
#
loop_
_entity.id
_entity.type
_entity.pdbx_description
1 polymer ?
#
loop_
_entity_poly.entity_id
_entity_poly.type
_entity_poly.pdbx_seq_one_letter_code
_entity_poly.pdbx_strand_id
1 'polypeptide(L)'
;FSTWVSYVTKLNKLDEKPDEFAVIIELQKRFGNLELAKMFSAALKSSGPNKNLISSLQALQFKRWLADGITPNKLDTKLAHRTLNLPGVAPIPLSDFDNRSTGVLLNYVDFYRANA
;
A
#
# COMPACT_ATOMS: atom_id res chain seq x y z
N PHE A 1 -17.52 3.70 5.00
CA PHE A 1 -16.06 3.51 5.11
C PHE A 1 -15.46 4.38 6.22
N SER A 2 -15.56 5.71 6.15
CA SER A 2 -15.03 6.64 7.16
C SER A 2 -15.48 6.33 8.60
N THR A 3 -16.75 6.00 8.81
CA THR A 3 -17.27 5.60 10.14
C THR A 3 -16.53 4.39 10.72
N TRP A 4 -16.25 3.37 9.89
CA TRP A 4 -15.53 2.18 10.34
C TRP A 4 -14.07 2.50 10.68
N VAL A 5 -13.40 3.33 9.86
CA VAL A 5 -12.03 3.78 10.18
C VAL A 5 -12.02 4.55 11.51
N SER A 6 -12.96 5.46 11.72
CA SER A 6 -13.10 6.19 12.99
C SER A 6 -13.35 5.26 14.17
N TYR A 7 -14.15 4.20 13.99
CA TYR A 7 -14.41 3.20 15.01
C TYR A 7 -13.13 2.44 15.39
N VAL A 8 -12.40 1.88 14.41
CA VAL A 8 -11.15 1.16 14.65
C VAL A 8 -10.10 2.06 15.31
N THR A 9 -9.97 3.31 14.86
CA THR A 9 -9.05 4.28 15.47
C THR A 9 -9.40 4.57 16.93
N LYS A 10 -10.70 4.70 17.25
CA LYS A 10 -11.14 4.89 18.64
C LYS A 10 -10.86 3.65 19.49
N LEU A 11 -11.17 2.47 18.97
CA LEU A 11 -10.93 1.21 19.67
C LEU A 11 -9.44 1.01 19.95
N ASN A 12 -8.57 1.27 18.97
CA ASN A 12 -7.11 1.18 19.14
C ASN A 12 -6.57 2.12 20.23
N LYS A 13 -7.17 3.31 20.41
CA LYS A 13 -6.79 4.24 21.49
C LYS A 13 -7.17 3.75 22.89
N LEU A 14 -8.11 2.81 22.97
CA LEU A 14 -8.56 2.20 24.22
C LEU A 14 -7.86 0.86 24.50
N ASP A 15 -7.07 0.35 23.55
CA ASP A 15 -6.27 -0.86 23.72
C ASP A 15 -5.14 -0.62 24.72
N GLU A 16 -4.73 -1.66 25.45
CA GLU A 16 -3.57 -1.63 26.35
C GLU A 16 -2.27 -1.36 25.57
N LYS A 17 -2.21 -1.78 24.30
CA LYS A 17 -1.06 -1.59 23.41
C LYS A 17 -1.52 -1.03 22.06
N PRO A 18 -1.78 0.30 21.99
CA PRO A 18 -2.17 0.94 20.74
C PRO A 18 -1.11 0.74 19.65
N ASP A 19 -1.55 0.36 18.45
CA ASP A 19 -0.70 0.23 17.26
C ASP A 19 -1.05 1.34 16.27
N GLU A 20 -0.06 2.14 15.85
CA GLU A 20 -0.23 3.19 14.85
C GLU A 20 -0.85 2.64 13.55
N PHE A 21 -0.53 1.39 13.20
CA PHE A 21 -0.96 0.74 11.97
C PHE A 21 -2.23 -0.09 12.13
N ALA A 22 -2.94 -0.05 13.26
CA ALA A 22 -4.10 -0.90 13.54
C ALA A 22 -5.14 -0.91 12.41
N VAL A 23 -5.50 0.25 11.85
CA VAL A 23 -6.45 0.33 10.72
C VAL A 23 -5.91 -0.38 9.49
N ILE A 24 -4.61 -0.24 9.18
CA ILE A 24 -3.98 -0.91 8.05
C ILE A 24 -3.91 -2.42 8.30
N ILE A 25 -3.57 -2.85 9.52
CA ILE A 25 -3.53 -4.26 9.91
C ILE A 25 -4.91 -4.90 9.69
N GLU A 26 -5.98 -4.29 10.17
CA GLU A 26 -7.34 -4.82 10.00
C GLU A 26 -7.77 -4.88 8.53
N LEU A 27 -7.45 -3.86 7.74
CA LEU A 27 -7.73 -3.88 6.30
C LEU A 27 -6.91 -4.96 5.57
N GLN A 28 -5.64 -5.13 5.91
CA GLN A 28 -4.78 -6.15 5.31
C GLN A 28 -5.22 -7.57 5.67
N LYS A 29 -5.75 -7.81 6.88
CA LYS A 29 -6.35 -9.11 7.23
C LYS A 29 -7.49 -9.48 6.28
N ARG A 30 -8.24 -8.49 5.79
CA ARG A 30 -9.40 -8.71 4.91
C ARG A 30 -9.04 -8.77 3.43
N PHE A 31 -8.13 -7.90 2.97
CA PHE A 31 -7.87 -7.71 1.53
C PHE A 31 -6.49 -8.20 1.09
N GLY A 32 -5.57 -8.46 2.03
CA GLY A 32 -4.17 -8.72 1.73
C GLY A 32 -3.37 -7.43 1.50
N ASN A 33 -2.05 -7.53 1.62
CA ASN A 33 -1.15 -6.37 1.65
C ASN A 33 -1.13 -5.61 0.30
N LEU A 34 -0.90 -6.33 -0.80
CA LEU A 34 -0.76 -5.72 -2.12
C LEU A 34 -2.09 -5.30 -2.72
N GLU A 35 -3.15 -6.10 -2.58
CA GLU A 35 -4.45 -5.73 -3.13
C GLU A 35 -5.05 -4.51 -2.42
N LEU A 36 -4.87 -4.39 -1.09
CA LEU A 36 -5.26 -3.17 -0.38
C LEU A 36 -4.58 -1.92 -0.95
N ALA A 37 -3.28 -2.02 -1.27
CA ALA A 37 -2.55 -0.90 -1.86
C ALA A 37 -3.13 -0.50 -3.23
N LYS A 38 -3.45 -1.51 -4.07
CA LYS A 38 -4.08 -1.29 -5.37
C LYS A 38 -5.48 -0.67 -5.22
N MET A 39 -6.25 -1.08 -4.22
CA MET A 39 -7.56 -0.49 -3.90
C MET A 39 -7.42 1.00 -3.53
N PHE A 40 -6.44 1.37 -2.70
CA PHE A 40 -6.20 2.79 -2.39
C PHE A 40 -5.78 3.58 -3.63
N SER A 41 -4.86 3.05 -4.44
CA SER A 41 -4.45 3.70 -5.69
C SER A 41 -5.64 3.91 -6.65
N ALA A 42 -6.52 2.92 -6.79
CA ALA A 42 -7.73 3.03 -7.60
C ALA A 42 -8.71 4.08 -7.04
N ALA A 43 -8.99 4.02 -5.74
CA ALA A 43 -9.97 4.90 -5.08
C ALA A 43 -9.53 6.38 -5.09
N LEU A 44 -8.22 6.65 -5.13
CA LEU A 44 -7.68 8.00 -5.29
C LEU A 44 -7.90 8.58 -6.69
N LYS A 45 -8.09 7.73 -7.73
CA LYS A 45 -8.36 8.18 -9.11
C LYS A 45 -9.82 8.54 -9.34
N SER A 46 -10.75 7.83 -8.71
CA SER A 46 -12.20 8.04 -8.86
C SER A 46 -12.78 9.02 -7.83
N SER A 47 -11.96 9.89 -7.24
CA SER A 47 -12.18 10.48 -5.92
C SER A 47 -13.55 11.16 -5.70
N GLY A 48 -14.24 10.71 -4.63
CA GLY A 48 -15.36 11.39 -3.97
C GLY A 48 -14.97 11.95 -2.59
N PRO A 49 -15.91 12.14 -1.64
CA PRO A 49 -15.67 12.85 -0.37
C PRO A 49 -14.61 12.22 0.57
N ASN A 50 -14.17 10.99 0.31
CA ASN A 50 -13.19 10.27 1.15
C ASN A 50 -11.73 10.39 0.69
N LYS A 51 -11.42 11.23 -0.33
CA LYS A 51 -10.08 11.32 -0.93
C LYS A 51 -8.96 11.52 0.11
N ASN A 52 -9.15 12.47 1.02
CA ASN A 52 -8.16 12.80 2.05
C ASN A 52 -7.91 11.62 3.00
N LEU A 53 -8.99 10.95 3.43
CA LEU A 53 -8.90 9.77 4.27
C LEU A 53 -8.12 8.64 3.58
N ILE A 54 -8.42 8.37 2.31
CA ILE A 54 -7.72 7.33 1.54
C ILE A 54 -6.23 7.69 1.37
N SER A 55 -5.92 8.96 1.11
CA SER A 55 -4.54 9.45 1.03
C SER A 55 -3.77 9.21 2.33
N SER A 56 -4.37 9.55 3.48
CA SER A 56 -3.79 9.29 4.80
C SER A 56 -3.56 7.79 5.05
N LEU A 57 -4.49 6.93 4.64
CA LEU A 57 -4.35 5.48 4.79
C LEU A 57 -3.26 4.91 3.88
N GLN A 58 -3.12 5.41 2.65
CA GLN A 58 -2.03 5.00 1.76
C GLN A 58 -0.67 5.42 2.33
N ALA A 59 -0.55 6.65 2.86
CA ALA A 59 0.67 7.10 3.52
C ALA A 59 1.00 6.24 4.77
N LEU A 60 -0.01 5.86 5.55
CA LEU A 60 0.17 4.98 6.71
C LEU A 60 0.62 3.57 6.30
N GLN A 61 0.08 3.02 5.20
CA GLN A 61 0.55 1.76 4.62
C GLN A 61 2.02 1.86 4.19
N PHE A 62 2.42 2.96 3.54
CA PHE A 62 3.79 3.18 3.09
C PHE A 62 4.77 3.36 4.25
N LYS A 63 4.37 4.09 5.30
CA LYS A 63 5.15 4.21 6.53
C LYS A 63 5.47 2.84 7.12
N ARG A 64 4.50 1.93 7.15
CA ARG A 64 4.72 0.56 7.60
C ARG A 64 5.67 -0.22 6.69
N TRP A 65 5.50 -0.14 5.38
CA TRP A 65 6.41 -0.80 4.43
C TRP A 65 7.85 -0.30 4.57
N LEU A 66 8.04 1.00 4.81
CA LEU A 66 9.36 1.56 5.09
C LEU A 66 9.95 0.96 6.37
N ALA A 67 9.16 0.90 7.45
CA ALA A 67 9.58 0.26 8.71
C ALA A 67 9.89 -1.24 8.55
N ASP A 68 9.18 -1.93 7.66
CA ASP A 68 9.41 -3.34 7.30
C ASP A 68 10.60 -3.53 6.31
N GLY A 69 11.32 -2.45 5.97
CA GLY A 69 12.47 -2.50 5.06
C GLY A 69 12.12 -2.85 3.61
N ILE A 70 10.92 -2.46 3.15
CA ILE A 70 10.50 -2.64 1.76
C ILE A 70 11.09 -1.50 0.92
N THR A 71 12.08 -1.81 0.09
CA THR A 71 12.60 -0.85 -0.90
C THR A 71 11.68 -0.78 -2.13
N PRO A 72 11.75 0.29 -2.94
CA PRO A 72 10.99 0.36 -4.19
C PRO A 72 11.21 -0.85 -5.11
N ASN A 73 12.45 -1.32 -5.26
CA ASN A 73 12.76 -2.50 -6.07
C ASN A 73 12.12 -3.78 -5.53
N LYS A 74 12.09 -3.93 -4.18
CA LYS A 74 11.43 -5.07 -3.53
C LYS A 74 9.92 -5.00 -3.70
N LEU A 75 9.33 -3.80 -3.67
CA LEU A 75 7.91 -3.60 -3.95
C LEU A 75 7.56 -3.89 -5.40
N ASP A 76 8.35 -3.40 -6.35
CA ASP A 76 8.16 -3.66 -7.78
C ASP A 76 8.17 -5.17 -8.07
N THR A 77 9.15 -5.89 -7.52
CA THR A 77 9.21 -7.36 -7.61
C THR A 77 7.97 -8.04 -7.02
N LYS A 78 7.41 -7.52 -5.92
CA LYS A 78 6.19 -8.05 -5.29
C LYS A 78 4.93 -7.75 -6.11
N LEU A 79 4.89 -6.62 -6.83
CA LEU A 79 3.76 -6.22 -7.67
C LEU A 79 3.79 -6.89 -9.05
N ALA A 80 4.97 -7.32 -9.51
CA ALA A 80 5.11 -8.17 -10.67
C ALA A 80 4.41 -9.52 -10.45
N HIS A 81 3.42 -9.80 -11.28
CA HIS A 81 2.65 -11.04 -11.28
C HIS A 81 3.13 -11.99 -12.40
N ARG A 82 3.99 -11.49 -13.30
CA ARG A 82 4.68 -12.24 -14.35
C ARG A 82 6.16 -11.85 -14.35
N THR A 83 7.03 -12.81 -14.62
CA THR A 83 8.43 -12.58 -14.94
C THR A 83 8.70 -13.05 -16.36
N LEU A 84 9.42 -12.24 -17.13
CA LEU A 84 9.93 -12.64 -18.42
C LEU A 84 11.26 -13.36 -18.23
N ASN A 85 11.30 -14.64 -18.57
CA ASN A 85 12.51 -15.44 -18.54
C ASN A 85 13.10 -15.51 -19.94
N LEU A 86 14.27 -14.90 -20.14
CA LEU A 86 15.03 -14.96 -21.39
C LEU A 86 16.34 -15.73 -21.14
N PRO A 87 16.79 -16.59 -22.07
CA PRO A 87 18.06 -17.31 -21.92
C PRO A 87 19.23 -16.34 -21.73
N GLY A 88 20.03 -16.56 -20.68
CA GLY A 88 21.22 -15.73 -20.40
C GLY A 88 20.94 -14.34 -19.83
N VAL A 89 19.69 -14.00 -19.47
CA VAL A 89 19.31 -12.73 -18.86
C VAL A 89 18.65 -12.99 -17.50
N ALA A 90 18.91 -12.12 -16.52
CA ALA A 90 18.19 -12.18 -15.25
C ALA A 90 16.67 -12.03 -15.46
N PRO A 91 15.80 -12.72 -14.69
CA PRO A 91 14.36 -12.60 -14.83
C PRO A 91 13.92 -11.14 -14.75
N ILE A 92 13.19 -10.67 -15.76
CA ILE A 92 12.70 -9.30 -15.83
C ILE A 92 11.29 -9.30 -15.22
N PRO A 93 11.06 -8.65 -14.08
CA PRO A 93 9.72 -8.51 -13.52
C PRO A 93 8.85 -7.68 -14.46
N LEU A 94 7.68 -8.18 -14.78
CA LEU A 94 6.66 -7.44 -15.53
C LEU A 94 5.56 -7.08 -14.52
N SER A 95 5.60 -5.84 -14.03
CA SER A 95 4.39 -5.23 -13.46
C SER A 95 3.44 -5.03 -14.63
N ASP A 96 2.33 -5.78 -14.66
CA ASP A 96 1.35 -5.68 -15.75
C ASP A 96 0.88 -4.23 -15.87
N PHE A 97 0.29 -3.89 -17.02
CA PHE A 97 -0.46 -2.65 -17.26
C PHE A 97 -1.65 -2.42 -16.29
N ASP A 98 -1.73 -3.13 -15.15
CA ASP A 98 -2.58 -2.77 -14.03
C ASP A 98 -2.14 -1.40 -13.49
N ASN A 99 -2.81 -0.38 -13.98
CA ASN A 99 -2.57 1.02 -13.64
C ASN A 99 -2.61 1.29 -12.12
N ARG A 100 -3.24 0.40 -11.33
CA ARG A 100 -3.29 0.48 -9.87
C ARG A 100 -1.95 0.08 -9.27
N SER A 101 -1.33 -0.98 -9.81
CA SER A 101 0.00 -1.44 -9.40
C SER A 101 1.07 -0.39 -9.73
N THR A 102 1.03 0.18 -10.94
CA THR A 102 1.90 1.29 -11.34
C THR A 102 1.72 2.49 -10.41
N GLY A 103 0.46 2.85 -10.09
CA GLY A 103 0.16 3.95 -9.18
C GLY A 103 0.67 3.72 -7.76
N VAL A 104 0.59 2.48 -7.24
CA VAL A 104 1.17 2.11 -5.95
C VAL A 104 2.68 2.31 -5.97
N LEU A 105 3.38 1.79 -6.99
CA LEU A 105 4.83 1.86 -7.08
C LEU A 105 5.32 3.31 -7.18
N LEU A 106 4.72 4.12 -8.06
CA LEU A 106 5.11 5.53 -8.22
C LEU A 106 4.92 6.32 -6.93
N ASN A 107 3.74 6.21 -6.31
CA ASN A 107 3.47 6.92 -5.06
C ASN A 107 4.39 6.45 -3.92
N TYR A 108 4.75 5.15 -3.88
CA TYR A 108 5.67 4.64 -2.88
C TYR A 108 7.11 5.11 -3.12
N VAL A 109 7.57 5.19 -4.37
CA VAL A 109 8.88 5.74 -4.72
C VAL A 109 9.01 7.18 -4.23
N ASP A 110 7.98 8.00 -4.47
CA ASP A 110 7.97 9.40 -4.02
C ASP A 110 7.97 9.49 -2.49
N PHE A 111 7.12 8.70 -1.82
CA PHE A 111 7.11 8.62 -0.36
C PHE A 111 8.46 8.17 0.20
N TYR A 112 9.06 7.12 -0.37
CA TYR A 112 10.33 6.56 0.08
C TYR A 112 11.45 7.59 -0.02
N ARG A 113 11.57 8.29 -1.16
CA ARG A 113 12.57 9.36 -1.34
C ARG A 113 12.43 10.51 -0.35
N ALA A 114 11.21 10.79 0.10
CA ALA A 114 10.94 11.86 1.05
C ALA A 114 11.19 11.46 2.52
N ASN A 115 11.33 10.17 2.84
CA ASN A 115 11.34 9.66 4.22
C ASN A 115 12.50 8.68 4.53
N ALA A 116 13.36 8.36 3.56
CA ALA A 116 14.49 7.43 3.70
C ALA A 116 15.84 8.13 3.86
#